data_AF-A0A1H6TH62-F1
#
_entry.id   AF-A0A1H6TH62-F1
#
_cell.length_a   1.000
_cell.length_b   1.000
_cell.length_c   1.000
_cell.angle_alpha   90.00
_cell.angle_beta   90.00
_cell.angle_gamma   90.00
#
_symmetry.space_group_name_H-M   'P 1'
#
loop_
_entity.id
_entity.type
_entity.pdbx_description
1 polymer ?
#
loop_
_entity_poly.entity_id
_entity_poly.type
_entity_poly.pdbx_seq_one_letter_code
_entity_poly.pdbx_strand_id
1 'polypeptide(L)'
;MFAEKFSYFFIAFAVFILLKALVFYRSVPMVNILFYISMAISLLCSNVPRVVDIPLHYAYPIKMVEYFTFFVSLICFIVLCFRHVL
;
A
#
# COMPACT_ATOMS: atom_id res chain seq x y z
N MET A 1 -12.03 8.15 -18.13
CA MET A 1 -10.79 8.28 -18.93
C MET A 1 -9.59 8.87 -18.17
N PHE A 2 -9.57 10.15 -17.74
CA PHE A 2 -8.39 10.69 -17.01
C PHE A 2 -8.21 10.07 -15.61
N ALA A 3 -9.29 9.90 -14.85
CA ALA A 3 -9.24 9.29 -13.52
C ALA A 3 -8.70 7.85 -13.53
N GLU A 4 -9.10 7.04 -14.52
CA GLU A 4 -8.59 5.67 -14.70
C GLU A 4 -7.10 5.68 -15.00
N LYS A 5 -6.62 6.56 -15.90
CA LYS A 5 -5.19 6.70 -16.20
C LYS A 5 -4.35 7.02 -14.97
N PHE A 6 -4.85 7.91 -14.10
CA PHE A 6 -4.19 8.20 -12.82
C PHE A 6 -4.17 6.98 -11.90
N SER A 7 -5.27 6.23 -11.81
CA SER A 7 -5.30 5.00 -11.00
C SER A 7 -4.32 3.93 -11.50
N TYR A 8 -4.19 3.74 -12.83
CA TYR A 8 -3.15 2.87 -13.39
C TYR A 8 -1.73 3.33 -13.04
N PHE A 9 -1.46 4.64 -13.09
CA PHE A 9 -0.18 5.21 -12.68
C PHE A 9 0.11 4.93 -11.20
N PHE A 10 -0.87 5.13 -10.30
CA PHE A 10 -0.70 4.85 -8.88
C PHE A 10 -0.48 3.37 -8.58
N ILE A 11 -1.15 2.47 -9.32
CA ILE A 11 -0.91 1.02 -9.21
C ILE A 11 0.53 0.69 -9.63
N ALA A 12 0.99 1.21 -10.78
CA ALA A 12 2.36 0.99 -11.25
C ALA A 12 3.40 1.55 -10.27
N PHE A 13 3.15 2.73 -9.70
CA PHE A 13 4.00 3.35 -8.70
C PHE A 13 4.06 2.53 -7.40
N ALA A 14 2.92 1.99 -6.96
CA ALA A 14 2.86 1.12 -5.80
C ALA A 14 3.68 -0.16 -5.99
N VAL A 15 3.55 -0.81 -7.15
CA VAL A 15 4.35 -2.00 -7.51
C VAL A 15 5.84 -1.67 -7.51
N PHE A 16 6.24 -0.52 -8.06
CA PHE A 16 7.63 -0.06 -8.03
C PHE A 16 8.17 0.11 -6.61
N ILE A 17 7.41 0.74 -5.70
CA ILE A 17 7.81 0.91 -4.30
C ILE A 17 7.96 -0.45 -3.60
N LEU A 18 7.08 -1.41 -3.91
CA LEU A 18 7.11 -2.76 -3.35
C LEU A 18 8.37 -3.52 -3.81
N LEU A 19 8.68 -3.45 -5.11
CA LEU A 19 9.93 -3.97 -5.67
C LEU A 19 11.16 -3.32 -5.04
N LYS A 20 11.14 -1.98 -4.88
CA LYS A 20 12.22 -1.24 -4.22
C LYS A 20 12.42 -1.73 -2.78
N ALA A 21 11.34 -1.90 -2.01
CA ALA A 21 11.42 -2.41 -0.64
C ALA A 21 12.05 -3.81 -0.58
N LEU A 22 11.72 -4.69 -1.54
CA LEU A 22 12.29 -6.03 -1.66
C LEU A 22 13.76 -6.03 -2.10
N VAL A 23 14.15 -5.14 -3.02
CA VAL A 23 15.56 -5.05 -3.48
C VAL A 23 16.47 -4.51 -2.37
N PHE A 24 15.99 -3.48 -1.66
CA PHE A 24 16.80 -2.78 -0.66
C PHE A 24 16.64 -3.34 0.76
N TYR A 25 16.02 -4.52 0.92
CA TYR A 25 15.65 -5.05 2.24
C TYR A 25 16.83 -5.30 3.20
N ARG A 26 18.03 -5.54 2.66
CA ARG A 26 19.26 -5.76 3.44
C ARG A 26 20.07 -4.49 3.71
N SER A 27 19.89 -3.48 2.86
CA SER A 27 20.74 -2.27 2.84
C SER A 27 20.10 -1.08 3.54
N VAL A 28 18.77 -1.10 3.71
CA VAL A 28 17.99 0.02 4.24
C VAL A 28 17.46 -0.36 5.63
N PRO A 29 17.34 0.60 6.56
CA PRO A 29 16.76 0.33 7.88
C PRO A 29 15.37 -0.31 7.74
N MET A 30 15.10 -1.31 8.59
CA MET A 30 13.84 -2.06 8.61
C MET A 30 12.61 -1.13 8.69
N VAL A 31 12.76 0.01 9.36
CA VAL A 31 11.78 1.11 9.42
C VAL A 31 11.32 1.58 8.05
N ASN A 32 12.28 1.92 7.18
CA ASN A 32 11.98 2.48 5.87
C ASN A 32 11.39 1.41 4.94
N ILE A 33 11.80 0.15 5.10
CA ILE A 33 11.25 -0.97 4.34
C ILE A 33 9.77 -1.19 4.72
N LEU A 34 9.44 -1.21 6.01
CA LEU A 34 8.05 -1.29 6.47
C LEU A 34 7.21 -0.11 5.98
N PHE A 35 7.76 1.09 5.98
CA PHE A 35 7.08 2.28 5.45
C PHE A 35 6.81 2.19 3.94
N TYR A 36 7.77 1.71 3.15
CA TYR A 36 7.57 1.51 1.72
C TYR A 36 6.52 0.44 1.42
N ILE A 37 6.52 -0.66 2.17
CA ILE A 37 5.51 -1.73 2.04
C ILE A 37 4.13 -1.21 2.42
N SER A 38 4.00 -0.47 3.53
CA SER A 38 2.72 0.09 3.97
C SER A 38 2.14 1.07 2.95
N MET A 39 2.98 1.96 2.41
CA MET A 39 2.60 2.91 1.37
C MET A 39 2.17 2.21 0.08
N ALA A 40 2.91 1.19 -0.37
CA ALA A 40 2.58 0.43 -1.57
C ALA A 40 1.23 -0.31 -1.44
N ILE A 41 0.99 -0.97 -0.31
CA ILE A 41 -0.27 -1.68 -0.06
C ILE A 41 -1.44 -0.70 -0.05
N SER A 42 -1.32 0.43 0.65
CA SER A 42 -2.34 1.48 0.69
C SER A 42 -2.72 1.99 -0.70
N LEU A 43 -1.71 2.25 -1.55
CA LEU A 43 -1.92 2.73 -2.91
C LEU A 43 -2.60 1.67 -3.81
N LEU A 44 -2.23 0.39 -3.66
CA LEU A 44 -2.87 -0.71 -4.37
C LEU A 44 -4.33 -0.82 -3.96
N CYS A 45 -4.61 -0.82 -2.66
CA CYS A 45 -5.95 -0.92 -2.14
C CYS A 45 -6.85 0.23 -2.64
N SER A 46 -6.36 1.46 -2.62
CA SER A 46 -7.19 2.61 -3.02
C SER A 46 -7.52 2.63 -4.53
N ASN A 47 -6.65 2.04 -5.38
CA ASN A 47 -6.72 2.22 -6.83
C ASN A 47 -7.09 0.96 -7.62
N VAL A 48 -6.76 -0.24 -7.15
CA VAL A 48 -7.11 -1.50 -7.84
C VAL A 48 -8.63 -1.66 -8.05
N PRO A 49 -9.50 -1.39 -7.04
CA PRO A 49 -10.95 -1.51 -7.22
C PRO A 49 -11.56 -0.48 -8.18
N ARG A 50 -10.84 0.59 -8.51
CA ARG A 50 -11.29 1.62 -9.48
C ARG A 50 -11.05 1.21 -10.93
N VAL A 51 -10.26 0.16 -11.13
CA VAL A 51 -9.70 -0.24 -12.42
C VAL A 51 -10.08 -1.68 -12.76
N VAL A 52 -10.24 -2.52 -11.74
CA VAL A 52 -10.68 -3.91 -11.89
C VAL A 52 -12.17 -3.97 -11.57
N ASP A 53 -12.97 -4.45 -12.52
CA ASP A 53 -14.37 -4.78 -12.29
C ASP A 53 -14.47 -6.03 -11.41
N ILE A 54 -14.52 -5.80 -10.10
CA ILE A 54 -14.68 -6.88 -9.12
C ILE A 54 -16.17 -7.27 -9.09
N PRO A 55 -16.52 -8.56 -9.25
CA PRO A 55 -17.90 -9.00 -9.13
C PRO A 55 -18.50 -8.59 -7.78
N LEU A 56 -19.69 -8.00 -7.79
CA LEU A 56 -20.30 -7.26 -6.67
C LEU A 56 -20.36 -8.07 -5.35
N HIS A 57 -20.48 -9.39 -5.45
CA HIS A 57 -20.50 -10.31 -4.31
C HIS A 57 -19.18 -10.30 -3.50
N TYR A 58 -18.04 -10.00 -4.13
CA TYR A 58 -16.73 -9.95 -3.48
C TYR A 58 -16.28 -8.52 -3.11
N ALA A 59 -17.01 -7.49 -3.53
CA ALA A 59 -16.60 -6.10 -3.31
C ALA A 59 -16.55 -5.71 -1.82
N TYR A 60 -17.48 -6.20 -1.00
CA TYR A 60 -17.53 -5.91 0.44
C TYR A 60 -16.37 -6.54 1.24
N PRO A 61 -16.11 -7.86 1.15
CA PRO A 61 -15.00 -8.46 1.88
C PRO A 61 -13.64 -7.91 1.44
N ILE A 62 -13.47 -7.60 0.15
CA ILE A 62 -12.23 -7.00 -0.35
C ILE A 62 -12.00 -5.63 0.27
N LYS A 63 -13.01 -4.74 0.29
CA LYS A 63 -12.91 -3.44 0.96
C LYS A 63 -12.55 -3.56 2.45
N MET A 64 -13.08 -4.56 3.14
CA MET A 64 -12.75 -4.78 4.56
C MET A 64 -11.29 -5.21 4.76
N VAL A 65 -10.76 -6.05 3.88
CA VAL A 65 -9.33 -6.44 3.89
C VAL A 65 -8.44 -5.23 3.57
N GLU A 66 -8.86 -4.35 2.65
CA GLU A 66 -8.15 -3.11 2.35
C GLU A 66 -8.11 -2.16 3.55
N TYR A 67 -9.24 -1.92 4.21
CA TYR A 67 -9.26 -1.08 5.42
C TYR A 67 -8.41 -1.69 6.53
N PHE A 68 -8.47 -3.01 6.72
CA PHE A 68 -7.66 -3.69 7.72
C PHE A 68 -6.16 -3.56 7.43
N THR A 69 -5.74 -3.87 6.20
CA THR A 69 -4.33 -3.77 5.79
C THR A 69 -3.82 -2.34 5.88
N PHE A 70 -4.64 -1.35 5.50
CA PHE A 70 -4.34 0.07 5.69
C PHE A 70 -4.18 0.46 7.16
N PHE A 71 -5.08 0.03 8.05
CA PHE A 71 -4.97 0.30 9.49
C PHE A 71 -3.71 -0.33 10.10
N VAL A 72 -3.39 -1.57 9.73
CA VAL A 72 -2.15 -2.24 10.15
C VAL A 72 -0.93 -1.47 9.67
N SER A 73 -0.96 -0.98 8.43
CA SER A 73 0.07 -0.14 7.83
C SER A 73 0.26 1.17 8.61
N LEU A 74 -0.83 1.80 9.02
CA LEU A 74 -0.85 3.06 9.78
C LEU A 74 -0.30 2.85 11.20
N ILE A 75 -0.69 1.76 11.88
CA ILE A 75 -0.17 1.41 13.20
C ILE A 75 1.34 1.14 13.14
N CYS A 76 1.80 0.38 12.14
CA CYS A 76 3.23 0.18 11.92
C CYS A 76 3.96 1.51 11.73
N PHE A 77 3.42 2.42 10.92
CA PHE A 77 4.01 3.74 10.73
C PHE A 77 4.09 4.55 12.03
N ILE A 78 3.03 4.56 12.83
CA ILE A 78 3.01 5.26 14.14
C ILE A 78 4.07 4.69 15.08
N VAL A 79 4.15 3.36 15.20
CA VAL A 79 5.17 2.67 16.03
C VAL A 79 6.58 3.04 15.56
N LEU A 80 6.78 3.18 14.25
CA LEU A 80 8.05 3.61 13.67
C LEU A 80 8.38 5.08 13.98
N CYS A 81 7.39 5.98 13.94
CA CYS A 81 7.57 7.37 14.38
C CYS A 81 7.99 7.44 15.86
N PHE A 82 7.34 6.67 16.73
CA PHE A 82 7.73 6.62 18.14
C PHE A 82 9.16 6.10 18.33
N ARG A 83 9.58 5.07 17.59
CA ARG A 83 10.95 4.54 17.67
C ARG A 83 12.03 5.48 17.12
N HIS A 84 11.66 6.45 16.29
CA HIS A 84 12.60 7.46 15.79
C HIS A 84 12.70 8.66 16.72
N VAL A 85 11.64 8.97 17.48
CA VAL A 85 11.60 10.09 18.43
C VAL A 85 12.22 9.71 19.78
N LEU A 86 12.15 8.43 20.16
CA LEU A 86 12.67 7.87 21.42
C LEU A 86 14.07 7.29 21.22
#